data_AF-A0AAZ3PBB1-F1
#
_entry.id   AF-A0AAZ3PBB1-F1
#
_cell.length_a   1.000
_cell.length_b   1.000
_cell.length_c   1.000
_cell.angle_alpha   90.00
_cell.angle_beta   90.00
_cell.angle_gamma   90.00
#
_symmetry.space_group_name_H-M   'P 1'
#
loop_
_entity.id
_entity.type
_entity.pdbx_description
1 polymer ?
#
loop_
_entity_poly.entity_id
_entity_poly.type
_entity_poly.pdbx_seq_one_letter_code
_entity_poly.pdbx_strand_id
1 'polypeptide(L)'
;MVTLTEVQTSSVEMGEPSRRTTIAAALHQSGFYGRVARWKLLLSKRHMTTHLEFAKRYLNKILWSDETKIELFGLNAKRHVWRKPGTILTVKHGAFRQHHVLWIFFSGGDWDTSQDRGKVELSKLQRDP
;
A
#
# COMPACT_ATOMS: atom_id res chain seq x y z
N MET A 1 -5.21 0.44 -23.14
CA MET A 1 -6.19 0.29 -22.04
C MET A 1 -7.50 0.77 -22.64
N VAL A 2 -8.49 -0.10 -22.81
CA VAL A 2 -9.75 0.27 -23.46
C VAL A 2 -10.79 0.51 -22.38
N THR A 3 -11.37 1.71 -22.36
CA THR A 3 -12.39 2.15 -21.41
C THR A 3 -13.78 1.92 -22.01
N LEU A 4 -14.79 1.75 -21.15
CA LEU A 4 -16.17 1.54 -21.59
C LEU A 4 -16.71 2.70 -22.43
N THR A 5 -16.19 3.91 -22.22
CA THR A 5 -16.45 5.10 -23.03
C THR A 5 -15.85 4.98 -24.42
N GLU A 6 -14.62 4.49 -24.56
CA GLU A 6 -13.99 4.28 -25.86
C GLU A 6 -14.72 3.21 -26.67
N VAL A 7 -15.15 2.12 -26.04
CA VAL A 7 -15.96 1.06 -26.70
C VAL A 7 -17.31 1.61 -27.17
N GLN A 8 -17.92 2.49 -26.36
CA GLN A 8 -19.19 3.11 -26.75
C GLN A 8 -18.99 4.06 -27.93
N THR A 9 -17.93 4.88 -27.93
CA THR A 9 -17.62 5.78 -29.04
C THR A 9 -17.34 4.99 -30.33
N SER A 10 -16.58 3.90 -30.28
CA SER A 10 -16.34 3.05 -31.46
C SER A 10 -17.61 2.37 -31.98
N SER A 11 -18.53 2.01 -31.09
CA SER A 11 -19.83 1.44 -31.49
C SER A 11 -20.68 2.46 -32.25
N VAL A 12 -20.67 3.72 -31.79
CA VAL A 12 -21.37 4.83 -32.44
C VAL A 12 -20.77 5.14 -33.82
N GLU A 13 -19.45 5.12 -33.96
CA GLU A 13 -18.76 5.30 -35.25
C GLU A 13 -19.13 4.21 -36.27
N MET A 14 -19.40 2.99 -35.80
CA MET A 14 -19.85 1.85 -36.61
C MET A 14 -21.34 1.89 -36.94
N GLY A 15 -22.06 2.94 -36.54
CA GLY A 15 -23.48 3.13 -36.84
C GLY A 15 -24.44 2.34 -35.94
N GLU A 16 -23.95 1.65 -34.90
CA GLU A 16 -24.76 0.87 -33.96
C GLU A 16 -24.59 1.44 -32.54
N PRO A 17 -25.49 2.36 -32.13
CA PRO A 17 -25.41 2.98 -30.82
C PRO A 17 -25.86 1.99 -29.73
N SER A 18 -24.89 1.26 -29.17
CA SER A 18 -25.12 0.33 -28.08
C SER A 18 -25.20 1.04 -26.72
N ARG A 19 -26.12 0.56 -25.85
CA ARG A 19 -26.23 1.06 -24.47
C ARG A 19 -25.02 0.58 -23.65
N ARG A 20 -24.52 1.43 -22.74
CA ARG A 20 -23.42 1.10 -21.82
C ARG A 20 -23.63 -0.22 -21.06
N THR A 21 -24.87 -0.52 -20.68
CA THR A 21 -25.25 -1.76 -19.99
C THR A 21 -25.08 -2.99 -20.88
N THR A 22 -25.37 -2.87 -22.17
CA THR A 22 -25.19 -3.96 -23.15
C THR A 22 -23.72 -4.26 -23.36
N ILE A 23 -22.89 -3.21 -23.51
CA ILE A 23 -21.43 -3.34 -23.62
C ILE A 23 -20.86 -4.00 -22.35
N ALA A 24 -21.28 -3.55 -21.16
CA ALA A 24 -20.82 -4.12 -19.90
C ALA A 24 -21.23 -5.60 -19.75
N ALA A 25 -22.44 -5.97 -20.14
CA ALA A 25 -22.92 -7.34 -20.10
C ALA A 25 -22.11 -8.25 -21.04
N ALA A 26 -21.86 -7.81 -22.28
CA ALA A 26 -21.04 -8.54 -23.24
C ALA A 26 -19.57 -8.69 -22.77
N LEU A 27 -19.00 -7.65 -22.16
CA LEU A 27 -17.66 -7.70 -21.55
C LEU A 27 -17.60 -8.70 -20.39
N HIS A 28 -18.64 -8.74 -19.55
CA HIS A 28 -18.71 -9.69 -18.45
C HIS A 28 -18.89 -11.14 -18.95
N GLN A 29 -19.71 -11.36 -19.97
CA GLN A 29 -19.88 -12.67 -20.62
C GLN A 29 -18.58 -13.18 -21.26
N SER A 30 -17.75 -12.27 -21.78
CA SER A 30 -16.42 -12.59 -22.31
C SER A 30 -15.31 -12.64 -21.25
N GLY A 31 -15.64 -12.46 -19.96
CA GLY A 31 -14.71 -12.60 -18.85
C GLY A 31 -13.84 -11.36 -18.55
N PHE A 32 -14.15 -10.21 -19.14
CA PHE A 32 -13.47 -8.96 -18.83
C PHE A 32 -14.11 -8.25 -17.63
N TYR A 33 -13.25 -7.78 -16.72
CA TYR A 33 -13.68 -7.08 -15.51
C TYR A 33 -12.96 -5.74 -15.37
N GLY A 34 -13.67 -4.75 -14.83
CA GLY A 34 -13.08 -3.49 -14.42
C GLY A 34 -11.98 -3.71 -13.39
N ARG A 35 -10.80 -3.16 -13.64
CA ARG A 35 -9.66 -3.13 -12.72
C ARG A 35 -9.03 -1.74 -12.77
N VAL A 36 -8.58 -1.25 -11.63
CA VAL A 36 -7.79 -0.03 -11.56
C VAL A 36 -6.36 -0.37 -11.94
N ALA A 37 -5.78 0.36 -12.90
CA ALA A 37 -4.37 0.21 -13.24
C ALA A 37 -3.51 0.50 -12.00
N ARG A 38 -2.63 -0.43 -11.63
CA ARG A 38 -1.71 -0.24 -10.52
C ARG A 38 -0.61 0.74 -10.92
N TRP A 39 -0.32 1.69 -10.05
CA TRP A 39 0.84 2.54 -10.21
C TRP A 39 2.10 1.67 -10.15
N LYS A 40 2.84 1.65 -11.24
CA LYS A 40 4.09 0.90 -11.36
C LYS A 40 5.21 1.89 -11.60
N LEU A 41 6.24 1.83 -10.77
CA LEU A 41 7.46 2.58 -11.00
C LEU A 41 8.08 2.14 -12.33
N LEU A 42 8.41 3.11 -13.19
CA LEU A 42 9.08 2.85 -14.44
C LEU A 42 10.57 2.58 -14.16
N LEU A 43 10.90 1.30 -14.01
CA LEU A 43 12.26 0.84 -13.76
C LEU A 43 12.95 0.48 -15.08
N SER A 44 14.22 0.87 -15.21
CA SER A 44 15.08 0.39 -16.29
C SER A 44 15.32 -1.12 -16.17
N LYS A 45 15.56 -1.79 -17.31
CA LYS A 45 15.85 -3.24 -17.36
C LYS A 45 17.02 -3.62 -16.45
N ARG A 46 18.06 -2.76 -16.38
CA ARG A 46 19.24 -2.95 -15.53
C ARG A 46 18.87 -2.99 -14.04
N HIS A 47 18.04 -2.04 -13.59
CA HIS A 47 17.60 -2.00 -12.19
C HIS A 47 16.72 -3.20 -11.84
N MET A 48 15.87 -3.64 -12.77
CA MET A 48 15.02 -4.81 -12.57
C MET A 48 15.84 -6.10 -12.38
N THR A 49 16.89 -6.31 -13.18
CA THR A 49 17.78 -7.47 -13.05
C THR A 49 18.54 -7.44 -11.73
N THR A 50 19.11 -6.29 -11.38
CA THR A 50 19.84 -6.12 -10.11
C THR A 50 18.94 -6.35 -8.90
N HIS A 51 17.71 -5.81 -8.90
CA HIS A 51 16.76 -6.04 -7.81
C HIS A 51 16.35 -7.52 -7.69
N LEU A 52 16.17 -8.21 -8.82
CA LEU A 52 15.82 -9.63 -8.81
C LEU A 52 16.97 -10.51 -8.28
N GLU A 53 18.21 -10.25 -8.69
CA GLU A 53 19.38 -10.96 -8.16
C GLU A 53 19.59 -10.68 -6.67
N PHE A 54 19.41 -9.44 -6.24
CA PHE A 54 19.47 -9.06 -4.83
C PHE A 54 18.41 -9.81 -4.02
N ALA A 55 17.14 -9.78 -4.46
CA ALA A 55 16.07 -10.50 -3.79
C ALA A 55 16.41 -12.00 -3.64
N LYS A 56 16.80 -12.67 -4.74
CA LYS A 56 17.16 -14.10 -4.71
C LYS A 56 18.27 -14.44 -3.71
N ARG A 57 19.25 -13.55 -3.52
CA ARG A 57 20.40 -13.79 -2.62
C ARG A 57 20.07 -13.55 -1.15
N TYR A 58 19.18 -12.62 -0.84
CA TYR A 58 19.03 -12.11 0.53
C TYR A 58 17.67 -12.37 1.19
N LEU A 59 16.70 -13.00 0.50
CA LEU A 59 15.30 -13.19 0.95
C LEU A 59 15.07 -13.58 2.43
N ASN A 60 16.00 -14.29 3.09
CA ASN A 60 15.76 -14.89 4.40
C ASN A 60 16.46 -14.22 5.60
N LYS A 61 17.30 -13.19 5.39
CA LYS A 61 18.06 -12.54 6.48
C LYS A 61 18.24 -11.03 6.24
N ILE A 62 17.15 -10.29 6.09
CA ILE A 62 17.18 -8.85 5.85
C ILE A 62 16.63 -8.09 7.06
N LEU A 63 17.46 -7.21 7.61
CA LEU A 63 17.00 -6.07 8.40
C LEU A 63 16.80 -4.91 7.43
N TRP A 64 15.56 -4.46 7.31
CA TRP A 64 15.18 -3.33 6.48
C TRP A 64 15.30 -2.06 7.29
N SER A 65 15.78 -0.99 6.67
CA SER A 65 15.74 0.38 7.22
C SER A 65 15.15 1.31 6.17
N ASP A 66 14.17 2.13 6.54
CA ASP A 66 13.60 3.13 5.64
C ASP A 66 13.22 4.42 6.39
N GLU A 67 13.20 5.52 5.66
CA GLU A 67 12.78 6.83 6.14
C GLU A 67 11.40 7.17 5.55
N THR A 68 10.42 7.38 6.42
CA THR A 68 9.09 7.79 5.99
C THR A 68 8.77 9.19 6.47
N LYS A 69 8.35 10.04 5.53
CA LYS A 69 7.86 11.39 5.83
C LYS A 69 6.35 11.32 6.04
N ILE A 70 5.91 11.62 7.26
CA ILE A 70 4.49 11.64 7.60
C ILE A 70 4.02 13.09 7.65
N GLU A 71 3.06 13.43 6.80
CA GLU A 71 2.49 14.78 6.74
C GLU A 71 1.32 14.92 7.72
N LEU A 72 1.45 15.77 8.74
CA LEU A 72 0.42 15.94 9.79
C LEU A 72 -0.89 16.51 9.24
N PHE A 73 -0.77 17.36 8.20
CA PHE A 73 -1.89 18.03 7.55
C PHE A 73 -2.02 17.71 6.05
N GLY A 74 -1.38 16.64 5.56
CA GLY A 74 -1.17 16.44 4.11
C GLY A 74 -1.45 15.04 3.58
N LEU A 75 -2.73 14.70 3.47
CA LEU A 75 -3.24 13.94 2.32
C LEU A 75 -4.53 14.67 1.94
N ASN A 76 -4.70 15.03 0.66
CA ASN A 76 -5.94 15.61 0.11
C ASN A 76 -7.14 14.62 0.17
N ALA A 77 -7.13 13.69 1.12
CA ALA A 77 -8.28 12.88 1.46
C ALA A 77 -9.30 13.76 2.19
N LYS A 78 -10.55 13.72 1.74
CA LYS A 78 -11.68 14.38 2.41
C LYS A 78 -11.71 13.90 3.88
N ARG A 79 -11.32 14.76 4.82
CA ARG A 79 -11.41 14.45 6.26
C ARG A 79 -12.86 14.62 6.69
N HIS A 80 -13.44 13.57 7.27
CA HIS A 80 -14.74 13.66 7.93
C HIS A 80 -14.55 14.34 9.28
N VAL A 81 -15.17 15.53 9.44
CA VAL A 81 -15.13 16.30 10.69
C VAL A 81 -16.55 16.36 11.22
N TRP A 82 -16.77 15.87 12.44
CA TRP A 82 -18.06 16.00 13.13
C TRP A 82 -18.32 17.47 13.48
N ARG A 83 -19.43 18.04 13.02
CA ARG A 83 -19.82 19.43 13.29
C ARG A 83 -21.33 19.59 13.41
N LYS A 84 -21.73 20.65 14.11
CA LYS A 84 -23.14 21.09 14.19
C LYS A 84 -23.55 21.78 12.87
N PRO A 85 -24.81 21.63 12.42
CA PRO A 85 -25.30 22.29 11.22
C PRO A 85 -25.33 23.83 11.39
N GLY A 86 -24.92 24.58 10.36
CA GLY A 86 -25.06 26.05 10.31
C GLY A 86 -23.76 26.89 10.37
N THR A 87 -22.57 26.28 10.43
CA THR A 87 -21.30 27.04 10.51
C THR A 87 -20.59 27.17 9.16
N ILE A 88 -20.40 28.40 8.67
CA ILE A 88 -19.67 28.72 7.44
C ILE A 88 -18.16 28.49 7.62
N LEU A 89 -17.56 27.82 6.64
CA LEU A 89 -16.17 27.38 6.63
C LEU A 89 -15.20 28.55 6.47
N THR A 90 -14.53 28.94 7.56
CA THR A 90 -13.21 29.58 7.49
C THR A 90 -12.21 28.71 8.22
N VAL A 91 -11.87 27.57 7.62
CA VAL A 91 -10.65 26.87 8.04
C VAL A 91 -9.49 27.69 7.51
N LYS A 92 -8.95 28.58 8.35
CA LYS A 92 -7.66 29.21 8.11
C LYS A 92 -6.59 28.11 8.17
N HIS A 93 -6.35 27.45 7.06
CA HIS A 93 -5.14 26.66 6.90
C HIS A 93 -3.99 27.67 6.85
N GLY A 94 -3.41 27.97 8.01
CA GLY A 94 -2.09 28.58 8.05
C GLY A 94 -1.18 27.72 7.18
N ALA A 95 -0.40 28.34 6.29
CA ALA A 95 0.46 27.69 5.30
C ALA A 95 1.63 26.87 5.91
N PHE A 96 1.47 26.35 7.12
CA PHE A 96 2.44 25.53 7.83
C PHE A 96 2.31 24.07 7.39
N ARG A 97 3.18 23.69 6.46
CA ARG A 97 3.44 22.30 6.09
C ARG A 97 4.25 21.64 7.20
N GLN A 98 3.57 21.09 8.20
CA GLN A 98 4.21 20.32 9.27
C GLN A 98 4.36 18.85 8.83
N HIS A 99 5.60 18.36 8.89
CA HIS A 99 5.95 16.98 8.59
C HIS A 99 6.96 16.47 9.60
N HIS A 100 6.81 15.21 9.99
CA HIS A 100 7.80 14.50 10.79
C HIS A 100 8.45 13.42 9.92
N VAL A 101 9.75 13.23 10.07
CA VAL A 101 10.50 12.14 9.46
C VAL A 101 10.69 11.06 10.52
N LEU A 102 10.30 9.84 10.20
CA LEU A 102 10.46 8.68 11.07
C LEU A 102 11.42 7.69 10.41
N TRP A 103 12.41 7.26 11.18
CA TRP A 103 13.31 6.15 10.85
C TRP A 103 12.71 4.85 11.38
N ILE A 104 12.55 3.84 10.52
CA ILE A 104 11.95 2.56 10.90
C ILE A 104 12.90 1.42 10.52
N PHE A 105 12.97 0.40 11.38
CA PHE A 105 13.69 -0.84 11.13
C PHE A 105 12.73 -2.04 11.22
N PHE A 106 12.82 -2.97 10.27
CA PHE A 106 11.99 -4.18 10.25
C PHE A 106 12.85 -5.43 10.04
N SER A 107 12.61 -6.50 10.79
CA SER A 107 13.18 -7.83 10.55
C SER A 107 12.06 -8.83 10.26
N GLY A 108 12.30 -9.75 9.32
CA GLY A 108 11.33 -10.77 8.91
C GLY A 108 11.46 -12.10 9.66
N GLY A 109 12.05 -12.11 10.86
CA GLY A 109 12.27 -13.34 11.62
C GLY A 109 11.01 -13.80 12.34
N ASP A 110 10.62 -15.06 12.12
CA ASP A 110 9.72 -15.77 13.04
C ASP A 110 10.38 -15.78 14.42
N TRP A 111 9.75 -15.17 15.42
CA TRP A 111 10.33 -15.04 16.77
C TRP A 111 10.13 -16.29 17.63
N ASP A 112 9.57 -17.36 17.07
CA ASP A 112 9.19 -18.56 17.79
C ASP A 112 10.38 -19.50 17.96
N THR A 113 11.33 -19.16 18.85
CA THR A 113 12.22 -20.07 19.62
C THR A 113 13.24 -19.31 20.47
N SER A 114 12.76 -18.44 21.37
CA SER A 114 13.66 -17.88 22.41
C SER A 114 13.03 -17.73 23.80
N GLN A 115 12.13 -18.64 24.18
CA GLN A 115 11.71 -18.77 25.59
C GLN A 115 12.43 -19.86 26.40
N ASP A 116 13.32 -20.69 25.82
CA ASP A 116 13.85 -21.85 26.54
C ASP A 116 15.37 -21.86 26.82
N ARG A 117 15.98 -20.67 26.97
CA ARG A 117 17.38 -20.54 27.42
C ARG A 117 17.56 -19.64 28.65
N GLY A 118 16.65 -19.78 29.61
CA GLY A 118 16.71 -19.05 30.89
C GLY A 118 16.43 -19.88 32.15
N LYS A 119 16.37 -21.22 32.05
CA LYS A 119 16.00 -22.11 33.17
C LYS A 119 16.99 -23.25 33.39
N VAL A 120 18.28 -22.97 33.53
CA VAL A 120 19.18 -23.92 34.22
C VAL A 120 20.18 -23.11 35.05
N GLU A 121 20.32 -23.53 36.32
CA GLU A 121 21.19 -22.99 37.39
C GLU A 121 20.67 -21.85 38.28
N LEU A 122 19.49 -22.05 38.87
CA LEU A 122 19.11 -21.42 40.15
C LEU A 122 18.77 -22.49 41.20
N SER A 123 19.58 -23.55 41.28
CA SER A 123 19.40 -24.66 42.23
C SER A 123 20.68 -25.10 42.97
N LYS A 124 21.76 -24.31 42.97
CA LYS A 124 22.99 -24.62 43.72
C LYS A 124 23.18 -23.84 45.03
N LEU A 125 22.09 -23.38 45.64
CA LEU A 125 22.12 -22.84 47.01
C LEU A 125 21.10 -23.57 47.89
N GLN A 126 21.24 -24.90 47.97
CA GLN A 126 20.76 -25.61 49.15
C GLN A 126 21.88 -25.60 50.18
N ARG A 127 21.59 -24.92 51.30
CA ARG A 127 22.32 -25.01 52.55
C ARG A 127 22.24 -26.45 53.05
N ASP A 128 23.38 -27.07 53.23
CA ASP A 128 23.54 -28.27 54.06
C ASP A 128 23.98 -27.83 55.48
N PRO A 129 23.73 -28.67 56.51
CA PRO A 129 23.24 -28.27 57.83
C PRO A 129 24.23 -27.58 58.77
#